data_AF-A0A8J2W6R8-F1
#
_entry.id   AF-A0A8J2W6R8-F1
#
_cell.length_a   1.000
_cell.length_b   1.000
_cell.length_c   1.000
_cell.angle_alpha   90.00
_cell.angle_beta   90.00
_cell.angle_gamma   90.00
#
_symmetry.space_group_name_H-M   'P 1'
#
loop_
_entity.id
_entity.type
_entity.pdbx_description
1 polymer ?
#
loop_
_entity_poly.entity_id
_entity_poly.type
_entity_poly.pdbx_seq_one_letter_code
_entity_poly.pdbx_strand_id
1 'polypeptide(L)'
;MEIIKKAVEEYASSRNVKLEEVAKKYGIHKSVLYRHCTRDMKQHGGQRALSDETDMFLIENINKCAEWGYPLDTLDLRYIVKMYLDKIGIIHKRFKDNFPGPDFVQSFLLRHKNEISQRVCENIKRVRAKVSPDTIKEYFTELEKSLNGVPASNILNYDETNLTDDPGRKKILIKRGCKYPERVLNHTKASVSIMMAGTADGKMLPPYVVYKATHL
;
A
#
# COMPACT_ATOMS: atom_id res chain seq x y z
N MET A 1 13.05 -29.64 -5.44
CA MET A 1 11.75 -29.45 -6.14
C MET A 1 11.95 -29.34 -7.65
N GLU A 2 12.85 -28.50 -8.13
CA GLU A 2 13.06 -28.28 -9.57
C GLU A 2 13.52 -29.54 -10.34
N ILE A 3 14.42 -30.35 -9.75
CA ILE A 3 14.88 -31.62 -10.34
C ILE A 3 13.72 -32.62 -10.51
N ILE A 4 12.79 -32.67 -9.56
CA ILE A 4 11.63 -33.58 -9.62
C ILE A 4 10.64 -33.14 -10.70
N LYS A 5 10.40 -31.83 -10.85
CA LYS A 5 9.53 -31.30 -11.92
C LYS A 5 10.06 -31.65 -13.30
N LYS A 6 11.36 -31.42 -13.54
CA LYS A 6 12.03 -31.77 -14.80
C LYS A 6 11.94 -33.27 -15.11
N ALA A 7 12.09 -34.12 -14.08
CA ALA A 7 11.95 -35.57 -14.23
C ALA A 7 10.50 -36.00 -14.59
N VAL A 8 9.48 -35.35 -14.02
CA VAL A 8 8.07 -35.62 -14.35
C VAL A 8 7.75 -35.16 -15.78
N GLU A 9 8.22 -33.98 -16.18
CA GLU A 9 8.05 -33.45 -17.54
C GLU A 9 8.72 -34.33 -18.60
N GLU A 10 9.94 -34.83 -18.35
CA GLU A 10 10.65 -35.74 -19.25
C GLU A 10 9.91 -37.08 -19.39
N TYR A 11 9.37 -37.61 -18.28
CA TYR A 11 8.58 -38.85 -18.31
C TYR A 11 7.26 -38.66 -19.08
N ALA A 12 6.59 -37.52 -18.89
CA ALA A 12 5.33 -37.21 -19.58
C ALA A 12 5.51 -36.96 -21.09
N SER A 13 6.66 -36.41 -21.50
CA SER A 13 6.95 -36.07 -22.90
C SER A 13 7.45 -37.27 -23.72
N SER A 14 7.90 -38.34 -23.06
CA SER A 14 8.54 -39.49 -23.72
C SER A 14 7.57 -40.67 -23.85
N ARG A 15 7.20 -41.03 -25.09
CA ARG A 15 6.20 -42.10 -25.34
C ARG A 15 6.61 -43.52 -24.94
N ASN A 16 7.89 -43.80 -24.65
CA ASN A 16 8.40 -45.17 -24.45
C ASN A 16 9.56 -45.29 -23.43
N VAL A 17 9.65 -44.40 -22.44
CA VAL A 17 10.75 -44.44 -21.46
C VAL A 17 10.25 -45.06 -20.14
N LYS A 18 11.04 -45.98 -19.56
CA LYS A 18 10.67 -46.60 -18.28
C LYS A 18 10.88 -45.60 -17.14
N LEU A 19 9.94 -45.57 -16.21
CA LEU A 19 10.02 -44.68 -15.04
C LEU A 19 11.29 -44.88 -14.20
N GLU A 20 11.87 -46.09 -14.22
CA GLU A 20 13.17 -46.40 -13.60
C GLU A 20 14.37 -45.73 -14.28
N GLU A 21 14.35 -45.62 -15.61
CA GLU A 21 15.45 -45.01 -16.37
C GLU A 21 15.49 -43.50 -16.10
N VAL A 22 14.32 -42.85 -16.10
CA VAL A 22 14.18 -41.44 -15.72
C VAL A 22 14.58 -41.23 -14.26
N ALA A 23 14.09 -42.07 -13.34
CA ALA A 23 14.44 -41.98 -11.92
C ALA A 23 15.96 -42.08 -11.71
N LYS A 24 16.63 -43.02 -12.38
CA LYS A 24 18.09 -43.21 -12.32
C LYS A 24 18.85 -42.04 -12.94
N LYS A 25 18.40 -41.51 -14.08
CA LYS A 25 18.99 -40.36 -14.76
C LYS A 25 19.02 -39.11 -13.86
N TYR A 26 17.95 -38.89 -13.11
CA TYR A 26 17.82 -37.73 -12.20
C TYR A 26 18.28 -38.00 -10.76
N GLY A 27 18.76 -39.21 -10.45
CA GLY A 27 19.18 -39.58 -9.09
C GLY A 27 18.04 -39.58 -8.06
N ILE A 28 16.80 -39.81 -8.50
CA ILE A 28 15.59 -39.83 -7.66
C ILE A 28 15.17 -41.27 -7.43
N HIS A 29 14.67 -41.60 -6.24
CA HIS A 29 14.11 -42.93 -6.00
C HIS A 29 12.83 -43.16 -6.83
N LYS A 30 12.68 -44.33 -7.46
CA LYS A 30 11.55 -44.67 -8.34
C LYS A 30 10.19 -44.37 -7.71
N SER A 31 10.00 -44.70 -6.43
CA SER A 31 8.74 -44.48 -5.73
C SER A 31 8.40 -42.98 -5.55
N VAL A 32 9.41 -42.11 -5.46
CA VAL A 32 9.23 -40.66 -5.37
C VAL A 32 8.76 -40.13 -6.73
N LEU A 33 9.44 -40.49 -7.82
CA LEU A 33 9.03 -40.09 -9.16
C LEU A 33 7.62 -40.60 -9.48
N TYR A 34 7.34 -41.88 -9.19
CA TYR A 34 6.01 -42.47 -9.36
C TYR A 34 4.92 -41.70 -8.61
N ARG A 35 5.19 -41.32 -7.34
CA ARG A 35 4.25 -40.54 -6.54
C ARG A 35 3.96 -39.16 -7.14
N HIS A 36 4.99 -38.49 -7.67
CA HIS A 36 4.85 -37.19 -8.31
C HIS A 36 4.20 -37.25 -9.70
N CYS A 37 4.27 -38.38 -10.40
CA CYS A 37 3.55 -38.59 -11.66
C CYS A 37 2.08 -38.98 -11.46
N THR A 38 1.74 -39.61 -10.33
CA THR A 38 0.40 -40.16 -10.08
C THR A 38 -0.45 -39.34 -9.13
N ARG A 39 0.14 -38.43 -8.36
CA ARG A 39 -0.57 -37.62 -7.36
C ARG A 39 -0.17 -36.16 -7.44
N ASP A 40 -1.16 -35.30 -7.22
CA ASP A 40 -0.92 -33.88 -6.99
C ASP A 40 -0.28 -33.67 -5.62
N MET A 41 0.99 -33.31 -5.64
CA MET A 41 1.77 -33.09 -4.44
C MET A 41 1.49 -31.68 -3.89
N LYS A 42 0.92 -31.63 -2.69
CA LYS A 42 0.69 -30.37 -1.97
C LYS A 42 2.01 -29.71 -1.60
N GLN A 43 2.01 -28.38 -1.52
CA GLN A 43 3.15 -27.64 -1.01
C GLN A 43 3.46 -28.07 0.43
N HIS A 44 4.74 -28.17 0.76
CA HIS A 44 5.18 -28.45 2.13
C HIS A 44 4.75 -27.31 3.07
N GLY A 45 4.23 -27.69 4.24
CA GLY A 45 3.70 -26.74 5.23
C GLY A 45 2.18 -26.55 5.15
N GLY A 46 1.71 -25.51 5.86
CA GLY A 46 0.29 -25.18 5.91
C GLY A 46 -0.24 -24.75 4.54
N GLN A 47 -1.32 -25.39 4.09
CA GLN A 47 -1.96 -25.01 2.81
C GLN A 47 -2.52 -23.59 2.88
N ARG A 48 -2.50 -22.88 1.76
CA ARG A 48 -3.09 -21.53 1.66
C ARG A 48 -4.61 -21.61 1.83
N ALA A 49 -5.19 -20.50 2.28
CA ALA A 49 -6.65 -20.39 2.43
C ALA A 49 -7.36 -20.09 1.10
N LEU A 50 -6.69 -19.35 0.21
CA LEU A 50 -7.12 -19.02 -1.14
C LEU A 50 -6.10 -19.55 -2.15
N SER A 51 -6.53 -19.74 -3.39
CA SER A 51 -5.62 -20.06 -4.49
C SER A 51 -4.73 -18.85 -4.84
N ASP A 52 -3.60 -19.11 -5.47
CA ASP A 52 -2.69 -18.05 -5.94
C ASP A 52 -3.39 -17.13 -6.96
N GLU A 53 -4.18 -17.71 -7.86
CA GLU A 53 -5.01 -16.99 -8.84
C GLU A 53 -6.01 -16.04 -8.16
N THR A 54 -6.67 -16.51 -7.09
CA THR A 54 -7.62 -15.67 -6.34
C THR A 54 -6.90 -14.53 -5.63
N ASP A 55 -5.74 -14.83 -5.01
CA ASP A 55 -4.92 -13.81 -4.36
C ASP A 55 -4.49 -12.72 -5.38
N MET A 56 -4.04 -13.11 -6.58
CA MET A 56 -3.65 -12.16 -7.63
C MET A 56 -4.83 -11.32 -8.14
N PHE A 57 -6.00 -11.93 -8.31
CA PHE A 57 -7.21 -11.19 -8.69
C PHE A 57 -7.60 -10.16 -7.62
N LEU A 58 -7.47 -10.51 -6.33
CA LEU A 58 -7.71 -9.56 -5.24
C LEU A 58 -6.72 -8.38 -5.32
N ILE A 59 -5.43 -8.65 -5.53
CA ILE A 59 -4.40 -7.60 -5.65
C ILE A 59 -4.71 -6.65 -6.81
N GLU A 60 -5.03 -7.20 -7.98
CA GLU A 60 -5.38 -6.42 -9.16
C GLU A 60 -6.55 -5.47 -8.88
N ASN A 61 -7.61 -5.95 -8.24
CA ASN A 61 -8.77 -5.12 -7.91
C ASN A 61 -8.45 -4.07 -6.83
N ILE A 62 -7.65 -4.41 -5.82
CA ILE A 62 -7.21 -3.46 -4.80
C ILE A 62 -6.41 -2.32 -5.43
N ASN A 63 -5.49 -2.64 -6.34
CA ASN A 63 -4.69 -1.65 -7.04
C ASN A 63 -5.56 -0.74 -7.93
N LYS A 64 -6.52 -1.31 -8.68
CA LYS A 64 -7.49 -0.52 -9.46
C LYS A 64 -8.32 0.43 -8.59
N CYS A 65 -8.79 -0.04 -7.44
CA CYS A 65 -9.52 0.81 -6.50
C CYS A 65 -8.64 1.98 -5.99
N ALA A 66 -7.37 1.71 -5.69
CA ALA A 66 -6.42 2.74 -5.29
C ALA A 66 -6.16 3.76 -6.41
N GLU A 67 -5.99 3.32 -7.67
CA GLU A 67 -5.84 4.19 -8.84
C GLU A 67 -7.06 5.10 -9.05
N TRP A 68 -8.26 4.61 -8.77
CA TRP A 68 -9.49 5.40 -8.84
C TRP A 68 -9.68 6.35 -7.64
N GLY A 69 -8.75 6.38 -6.70
CA GLY A 69 -8.80 7.22 -5.50
C GLY A 69 -9.69 6.67 -4.38
N TYR A 70 -10.00 5.37 -4.41
CA TYR A 70 -10.75 4.66 -3.37
C TYR A 70 -9.88 3.53 -2.78
N PRO A 71 -8.78 3.85 -2.09
CA PRO A 71 -7.91 2.83 -1.53
C PRO A 71 -8.64 2.00 -0.48
N LEU A 72 -8.40 0.69 -0.50
CA LEU A 72 -8.99 -0.28 0.44
C LEU A 72 -8.03 -0.55 1.58
N ASP A 73 -8.55 -0.70 2.79
CA ASP A 73 -7.76 -1.02 3.97
C ASP A 73 -7.71 -2.53 4.27
N THR A 74 -7.07 -2.88 5.40
CA THR A 74 -6.93 -4.29 5.82
C THR A 74 -8.24 -4.93 6.26
N LEU A 75 -9.20 -4.14 6.71
CA LEU A 75 -10.53 -4.61 7.09
C LEU A 75 -11.38 -4.85 5.84
N ASP A 76 -11.31 -3.95 4.86
CA ASP A 76 -11.96 -4.10 3.55
C ASP A 76 -11.55 -5.39 2.87
N LEU A 77 -10.23 -5.68 2.82
CA LEU A 77 -9.71 -6.94 2.28
C LEU A 77 -10.36 -8.17 2.95
N ARG A 78 -10.54 -8.13 4.28
CA ARG A 78 -11.14 -9.24 5.03
C ARG A 78 -12.63 -9.41 4.68
N TYR A 79 -13.35 -8.30 4.54
CA TYR A 79 -14.75 -8.34 4.10
C TYR A 79 -14.90 -8.83 2.66
N ILE A 80 -14.05 -8.39 1.74
CA ILE A 80 -14.06 -8.83 0.34
C ILE A 80 -13.83 -10.34 0.26
N VAL A 81 -12.84 -10.86 0.99
CA VAL A 81 -12.58 -12.30 1.04
C VAL A 81 -13.76 -13.08 1.63
N LYS A 82 -14.38 -12.57 2.71
CA LYS A 82 -15.60 -13.17 3.27
C LYS A 82 -16.73 -13.22 2.23
N MET A 83 -17.04 -12.09 1.61
CA MET A 83 -18.10 -11.98 0.61
C MET A 83 -17.83 -12.90 -0.58
N TYR A 84 -16.58 -13.00 -1.02
CA TYR A 84 -16.17 -13.91 -2.07
C TYR A 84 -16.46 -15.38 -1.70
N LEU A 85 -16.00 -15.83 -0.52
CA LEU A 85 -16.21 -17.18 -0.02
C LEU A 85 -17.69 -17.52 0.15
N ASP A 86 -18.47 -16.59 0.69
CA ASP A 86 -19.92 -16.76 0.87
C ASP A 86 -20.64 -16.86 -0.48
N LYS A 87 -20.25 -16.05 -1.47
CA LYS A 87 -20.85 -16.02 -2.80
C LYS A 87 -20.58 -17.28 -3.61
N ILE A 88 -19.39 -17.87 -3.48
CA ILE A 88 -19.04 -19.13 -4.13
C ILE A 88 -19.51 -20.37 -3.33
N GLY A 89 -20.10 -20.18 -2.15
CA GLY A 89 -20.62 -21.26 -1.31
C GLY A 89 -19.55 -22.12 -0.65
N ILE A 90 -18.31 -21.62 -0.49
CA ILE A 90 -17.22 -22.36 0.14
C ILE A 90 -17.11 -21.96 1.62
N ILE A 91 -17.18 -22.94 2.52
CA ILE A 91 -16.95 -22.74 3.95
C ILE A 91 -15.51 -23.10 4.29
N HIS A 92 -14.70 -22.09 4.63
CA HIS A 92 -13.30 -22.28 4.96
C HIS A 92 -13.12 -22.50 6.46
N LYS A 93 -12.78 -23.74 6.89
CA LYS A 93 -12.71 -24.16 8.30
C LYS A 93 -11.83 -23.31 9.22
N ARG A 94 -10.84 -22.60 8.66
CA ARG A 94 -9.94 -21.72 9.45
C ARG A 94 -10.54 -20.34 9.75
N PHE A 95 -11.59 -19.97 9.05
CA PHE A 95 -12.24 -18.67 9.18
C PHE A 95 -13.56 -18.88 9.89
N LYS A 96 -13.74 -18.20 11.02
CA LYS A 96 -15.03 -18.19 11.71
C LYS A 96 -16.00 -17.39 10.84
N ASP A 97 -17.12 -18.00 10.47
CA ASP A 97 -18.13 -17.41 9.60
C ASP A 97 -17.55 -16.86 8.28
N ASN A 98 -16.59 -17.59 7.69
CA ASN A 98 -15.83 -17.20 6.50
C ASN A 98 -15.07 -15.86 6.62
N PHE A 99 -14.96 -15.29 7.82
CA PHE A 99 -14.28 -14.04 8.05
C PHE A 99 -12.79 -14.27 8.36
N PRO A 100 -11.86 -13.79 7.51
CA PRO A 100 -10.43 -13.93 7.79
C PRO A 100 -10.00 -13.10 8.99
N GLY A 101 -9.02 -13.61 9.75
CA GLY A 101 -8.40 -12.90 10.85
C GLY A 101 -7.28 -11.94 10.41
N PRO A 102 -6.73 -11.12 11.33
CA PRO A 102 -5.57 -10.27 11.06
C PRO A 102 -4.35 -11.05 10.54
N ASP A 103 -4.12 -12.25 11.06
CA ASP A 103 -3.00 -13.11 10.66
C ASP A 103 -3.05 -13.52 9.19
N PHE A 104 -4.26 -13.64 8.62
CA PHE A 104 -4.44 -13.90 7.19
C PHE A 104 -3.92 -12.71 6.38
N VAL A 105 -4.26 -11.48 6.76
CA VAL A 105 -3.81 -10.26 6.07
C VAL A 105 -2.30 -10.13 6.15
N GLN A 106 -1.72 -10.32 7.34
CA GLN A 106 -0.26 -10.29 7.50
C GLN A 106 0.41 -11.33 6.59
N SER A 107 -0.10 -12.56 6.58
CA SER A 107 0.42 -13.62 5.72
C SER A 107 0.26 -13.32 4.22
N PHE A 108 -0.87 -12.71 3.82
CA PHE A 108 -1.14 -12.31 2.44
C PHE A 108 -0.14 -11.25 1.97
N LEU A 109 0.06 -10.18 2.76
CA LEU A 109 1.02 -9.11 2.45
C LEU A 109 2.46 -9.61 2.42
N LEU A 110 2.85 -10.53 3.32
CA LEU A 110 4.19 -11.11 3.33
C LEU A 110 4.47 -11.95 2.07
N ARG A 111 3.48 -12.72 1.60
CA ARG A 111 3.60 -13.52 0.37
C ARG A 111 3.73 -12.65 -0.87
N HIS A 112 2.97 -11.57 -0.92
CA HIS A 112 2.83 -10.70 -2.10
C HIS A 112 3.54 -9.36 -1.94
N LYS A 113 4.62 -9.33 -1.16
CA LYS A 113 5.37 -8.10 -0.82
C LYS A 113 5.92 -7.31 -2.02
N ASN A 114 6.08 -7.97 -3.17
CA ASN A 114 6.56 -7.35 -4.40
C ASN A 114 5.42 -6.73 -5.23
N GLU A 115 4.17 -7.12 -4.95
CA GLU A 115 2.97 -6.73 -5.72
C GLU A 115 2.10 -5.72 -4.94
N ILE A 116 2.10 -5.82 -3.61
CA ILE A 116 1.28 -4.98 -2.74
C ILE A 116 1.99 -4.65 -1.42
N SER A 117 1.77 -3.44 -0.92
CA SER A 117 2.27 -3.01 0.39
C SER A 117 1.28 -2.10 1.11
N GLN A 118 1.30 -2.12 2.45
CA GLN A 118 0.53 -1.18 3.25
C GLN A 118 1.30 0.14 3.38
N ARG A 119 0.63 1.26 3.13
CA ARG A 119 1.18 2.62 3.23
C ARG A 119 0.19 3.55 3.92
N VAL A 120 0.70 4.60 4.55
CA VAL A 120 -0.12 5.70 5.05
C VAL A 120 -0.49 6.56 3.85
N CYS A 121 -1.80 6.73 3.62
CA CYS A 121 -2.31 7.58 2.55
C CYS A 121 -2.47 9.03 3.06
N GLU A 122 -2.20 10.01 2.20
CA GLU A 122 -2.51 11.40 2.46
C GLU A 122 -3.89 11.76 1.91
N ASN A 123 -4.67 12.50 2.70
CA ASN A 123 -5.99 12.94 2.28
C ASN A 123 -5.87 14.14 1.34
N ILE A 124 -6.21 13.96 0.06
CA ILE A 124 -6.30 15.05 -0.92
C ILE A 124 -7.75 15.47 -1.15
N LYS A 125 -7.98 16.76 -1.37
CA LYS A 125 -9.32 17.27 -1.76
C LYS A 125 -9.65 16.80 -3.17
N ARG A 126 -10.92 16.45 -3.42
CA ARG A 126 -11.43 16.02 -4.75
C ARG A 126 -11.10 17.01 -5.88
N VAL A 127 -11.04 18.30 -5.58
CA VAL A 127 -10.66 19.34 -6.56
C VAL A 127 -9.20 19.19 -7.01
N ARG A 128 -8.28 18.85 -6.10
CA ARG A 128 -6.89 18.54 -6.44
C ARG A 128 -6.76 17.25 -7.24
N ALA A 129 -7.54 16.22 -6.91
CA ALA A 129 -7.56 14.96 -7.64
C ALA A 129 -8.09 15.08 -9.09
N LYS A 130 -8.89 16.12 -9.38
CA LYS A 130 -9.41 16.40 -10.74
C LYS A 130 -8.42 17.12 -11.64
N VAL A 131 -7.30 17.63 -11.12
CA VAL A 131 -6.31 18.34 -11.92
C VAL A 131 -5.62 17.32 -12.81
N SER A 132 -5.85 17.41 -14.12
CA SER A 132 -5.22 16.53 -15.10
C SER A 132 -3.84 17.05 -15.50
N PRO A 133 -2.95 16.18 -16.01
CA PRO A 133 -1.69 16.62 -16.59
C PRO A 133 -1.86 17.68 -17.68
N ASP A 134 -2.95 17.63 -18.44
CA ASP A 134 -3.21 18.58 -19.51
C ASP A 134 -3.64 19.94 -18.99
N THR A 135 -4.44 20.00 -17.91
CA THR A 135 -4.74 21.26 -17.21
C THR A 135 -3.47 21.92 -16.68
N ILE A 136 -2.51 21.13 -16.18
CA ILE A 136 -1.22 21.64 -15.72
C ILE A 136 -0.41 22.18 -16.89
N LYS A 137 -0.33 21.46 -18.01
CA LYS A 137 0.38 21.92 -19.22
C LYS A 137 -0.21 23.22 -19.77
N GLU A 138 -1.55 23.29 -19.84
CA GLU A 138 -2.25 24.48 -20.32
C GLU A 138 -1.97 25.68 -19.41
N TYR A 139 -2.02 25.50 -18.08
CA TYR A 139 -1.64 26.52 -17.13
C TYR A 139 -0.22 27.06 -17.37
N PHE A 140 0.78 26.17 -17.50
CA PHE A 140 2.16 26.60 -17.74
C PHE A 140 2.35 27.25 -19.12
N THR A 141 1.61 26.81 -20.13
CA THR A 141 1.62 27.40 -21.48
C THR A 141 1.10 28.85 -21.45
N GLU A 142 0.00 29.09 -20.75
CA GLU A 142 -0.54 30.45 -20.59
C GLU A 142 0.32 31.31 -19.66
N LEU A 143 0.91 30.71 -18.62
CA LEU A 143 1.84 31.38 -17.73
C LEU A 143 3.06 31.91 -18.51
N GLU A 144 3.66 31.10 -19.37
CA GLU A 144 4.81 31.50 -20.20
C GLU A 144 4.47 32.70 -21.10
N LYS A 145 3.28 32.70 -21.73
CA LYS A 145 2.79 33.84 -22.52
C LYS A 145 2.64 35.10 -21.68
N SER A 146 2.06 34.96 -20.49
CA SER A 146 1.79 36.09 -19.59
C SER A 146 3.06 36.72 -19.01
N LEU A 147 4.12 35.93 -18.85
CA LEU A 147 5.40 36.36 -18.32
C LEU A 147 6.35 36.91 -19.39
N ASN A 148 5.96 36.90 -20.67
CA ASN A 148 6.81 37.40 -21.75
C ASN A 148 7.14 38.89 -21.56
N GLY A 149 8.42 39.21 -21.48
CA GLY A 149 8.92 40.57 -21.25
C GLY A 149 8.92 41.02 -19.78
N VAL A 150 8.50 40.16 -18.83
CA VAL A 150 8.54 40.45 -17.39
C VAL A 150 9.91 40.06 -16.84
N PRO A 151 10.68 41.00 -16.25
CA PRO A 151 11.95 40.67 -15.59
C PRO A 151 11.74 39.73 -14.40
N ALA A 152 12.69 38.81 -14.18
CA ALA A 152 12.63 37.86 -13.06
C ALA A 152 12.51 38.55 -11.68
N SER A 153 13.08 39.74 -11.52
CA SER A 153 12.96 40.58 -10.31
C SER A 153 11.53 41.00 -10.00
N ASN A 154 10.64 41.00 -11.00
CA ASN A 154 9.25 41.44 -10.89
C ASN A 154 8.28 40.26 -10.72
N ILE A 155 8.77 39.02 -10.80
CA ILE A 155 7.99 37.81 -10.55
C ILE A 155 8.16 37.47 -9.08
N LEU A 156 7.12 37.69 -8.28
CA LEU A 156 7.12 37.40 -6.85
C LEU A 156 6.29 36.15 -6.57
N ASN A 157 6.88 35.20 -5.85
CA ASN A 157 6.15 34.11 -5.24
C ASN A 157 6.10 34.32 -3.73
N TYR A 158 4.97 33.99 -3.11
CA TYR A 158 4.81 34.04 -1.67
C TYR A 158 3.93 32.89 -1.18
N ASP A 159 4.21 32.39 0.01
CA ASP A 159 3.38 31.39 0.67
C ASP A 159 3.38 31.57 2.18
N GLU A 160 2.29 31.12 2.81
CA GLU A 160 2.07 31.21 4.25
C GLU A 160 2.35 29.86 4.90
N THR A 161 3.33 29.81 5.80
CA THR A 161 3.65 28.62 6.60
C THR A 161 3.20 28.80 8.04
N ASN A 162 2.32 27.90 8.47
CA ASN A 162 1.88 27.85 9.87
C ASN A 162 2.85 27.01 10.70
N LEU A 163 3.50 27.63 11.70
CA LEU A 163 4.34 26.96 12.68
C LEU A 163 3.54 26.74 13.95
N THR A 164 3.27 25.48 14.27
CA THR A 164 2.62 25.08 15.53
C THR A 164 3.62 24.50 16.50
N ASP A 165 3.56 24.94 17.75
CA ASP A 165 4.26 24.26 18.83
C ASP A 165 3.75 22.81 18.99
N ASP A 166 4.68 21.86 19.08
CA ASP A 166 4.39 20.51 19.56
C ASP A 166 4.90 20.39 21.00
N PRO A 167 4.03 20.52 22.03
CA PRO A 167 4.43 20.32 23.42
C PRO A 167 4.82 18.87 23.74
N GLY A 168 4.75 17.98 22.74
CA GLY A 168 5.13 16.58 22.81
C GLY A 168 4.10 15.74 23.56
N ARG A 169 3.91 14.50 23.11
CA ARG A 169 3.13 13.49 23.84
C ARG A 169 4.06 12.72 24.77
N LYS A 170 3.68 12.59 26.05
CA LYS A 170 4.43 11.80 27.05
C LYS A 170 3.64 10.54 27.40
N LYS A 171 4.33 9.40 27.51
CA LYS A 171 3.74 8.18 28.09
C LYS A 171 3.48 8.44 29.58
N ILE A 172 2.24 8.27 30.02
CA ILE A 172 1.85 8.45 31.41
C ILE A 172 1.29 7.16 31.99
N LEU A 173 1.36 7.01 33.31
CA LEU A 173 0.71 5.92 34.03
C LEU A 173 -0.71 6.34 34.40
N ILE A 174 -1.72 5.57 33.99
CA ILE A 174 -3.13 5.83 34.26
C ILE A 174 -3.91 4.53 34.45
N LYS A 175 -5.08 4.61 35.09
CA LYS A 175 -5.99 3.47 35.28
C LYS A 175 -6.33 2.80 33.94
N ARG A 176 -6.25 1.46 33.90
CA ARG A 176 -6.68 0.65 32.75
C ARG A 176 -8.12 0.98 32.37
N GLY A 177 -8.38 1.17 31.08
CA GLY A 177 -9.70 1.55 30.54
C GLY A 177 -9.96 3.05 30.43
N CYS A 178 -9.03 3.92 30.87
CA CYS A 178 -9.14 5.35 30.56
C CYS A 178 -8.91 5.59 29.06
N LYS A 179 -9.95 6.06 28.37
CA LYS A 179 -9.93 6.27 26.91
C LYS A 179 -9.12 7.50 26.49
N TYR A 180 -9.17 8.59 27.28
CA TYR A 180 -8.53 9.87 26.97
C TYR A 180 -7.80 10.41 28.21
N PRO A 181 -6.55 9.98 28.46
CA PRO A 181 -5.70 10.59 29.47
C PRO A 181 -5.37 12.04 29.09
N GLU A 182 -5.65 12.98 30.00
CA GLU A 182 -5.34 14.41 29.81
C GLU A 182 -4.14 14.84 30.67
N ARG A 183 -3.27 15.68 30.10
CA ARG A 183 -2.20 16.38 30.81
C ARG A 183 -2.49 17.87 30.75
N VAL A 184 -2.89 18.47 31.87
CA VAL A 184 -3.13 19.91 31.95
C VAL A 184 -1.81 20.66 31.74
N LEU A 185 -1.79 21.58 30.78
CA LEU A 185 -0.67 22.43 30.40
C LEU A 185 -1.19 23.87 30.26
N ASN A 186 -0.36 24.85 30.63
CA ASN A 186 -0.74 26.27 30.53
C ASN A 186 -0.92 26.75 29.07
N HIS A 187 -0.34 26.04 28.11
CA HIS A 187 -0.55 26.26 26.68
C HIS A 187 -0.66 24.90 25.99
N THR A 188 -1.66 24.74 25.13
CA THR A 188 -1.88 23.51 24.36
C THR A 188 -1.08 23.53 23.07
N LYS A 189 -1.35 24.49 22.20
CA LYS A 189 -0.59 24.78 20.97
C LYS A 189 -0.69 26.28 20.68
N ALA A 190 0.43 26.97 20.58
CA ALA A 190 0.48 28.26 19.91
C ALA A 190 0.78 28.02 18.43
N SER A 191 0.18 28.83 17.56
CA SER A 191 0.45 28.85 16.13
C SER A 191 0.96 30.23 15.78
N VAL A 192 2.13 30.30 15.16
CA VAL A 192 2.67 31.51 14.55
C VAL A 192 2.68 31.28 13.06
N SER A 193 2.10 32.20 12.31
CA SER A 193 2.13 32.11 10.86
C SER A 193 3.22 33.01 10.31
N ILE A 194 3.98 32.51 9.34
CA ILE A 194 5.04 33.26 8.68
C ILE A 194 4.73 33.27 7.18
N MET A 195 4.53 34.46 6.62
CA MET A 195 4.53 34.66 5.18
C MET A 195 5.95 34.94 4.71
N MET A 196 6.43 34.13 3.78
CA MET A 196 7.70 34.33 3.09
C MET A 196 7.43 34.67 1.64
N ALA A 197 8.20 35.63 1.11
CA ALA A 197 8.12 36.02 -0.29
C ALA A 197 9.51 36.12 -0.90
N GLY A 198 9.62 35.77 -2.17
CA GLY A 198 10.88 35.81 -2.91
C GLY A 198 10.64 36.07 -4.39
N THR A 199 11.57 36.77 -5.01
CA THR A 199 11.57 37.04 -6.44
C THR A 199 12.21 35.89 -7.22
N ALA A 200 11.88 35.76 -8.51
CA ALA A 200 12.41 34.68 -9.35
C ALA A 200 13.93 34.80 -9.63
N ASP A 201 14.53 35.97 -9.41
CA ASP A 201 15.99 36.18 -9.45
C ASP A 201 16.70 35.79 -8.13
N GLY A 202 15.97 35.29 -7.13
CA GLY A 202 16.53 34.73 -5.90
C GLY A 202 16.60 35.68 -4.70
N LYS A 203 16.02 36.89 -4.79
CA LYS A 203 15.98 37.82 -3.66
C LYS A 203 14.79 37.53 -2.73
N MET A 204 15.09 37.18 -1.48
CA MET A 204 14.07 37.04 -0.44
C MET A 204 13.64 38.40 0.10
N LEU A 205 12.34 38.62 0.24
CA LEU A 205 11.78 39.76 0.95
C LEU A 205 11.76 39.51 2.47
N PRO A 206 11.72 40.56 3.31
CA PRO A 206 11.56 40.40 4.74
C PRO A 206 10.31 39.56 5.07
N PRO A 207 10.42 38.55 5.96
CA PRO A 207 9.28 37.73 6.32
C PRO A 207 8.25 38.56 7.10
N TYR A 208 6.97 38.29 6.86
CA TYR A 208 5.88 38.87 7.62
C TYR A 208 5.36 37.84 8.63
N VAL A 209 5.44 38.17 9.92
CA VAL A 209 5.10 37.26 11.01
C VAL A 209 3.78 37.66 11.64
N VAL A 210 2.81 36.74 11.63
CA VAL A 210 1.52 36.87 12.30
C VAL A 210 1.58 36.09 13.61
N TYR A 211 1.66 36.83 14.71
CA TYR A 211 1.59 36.25 16.05
C TYR A 211 0.13 36.00 16.45
N LYS A 212 -0.06 35.02 17.33
CA LYS A 212 -1.35 34.80 17.99
C LYS A 212 -1.75 36.07 18.75
N ALA A 213 -2.98 36.54 18.53
CA ALA A 213 -3.50 37.69 19.24
C ALA A 213 -3.50 37.44 20.76
N THR A 214 -2.99 38.41 21.53
CA THR A 214 -2.95 38.36 22.99
C THR A 214 -4.30 38.72 23.63
N HIS A 215 -5.17 39.40 22.87
CA HIS A 215 -6.50 39.83 23.29
C HIS A 215 -7.49 39.62 22.14
N LEU A 216 -8.20 38.49 22.15
CA LEU A 216 -9.37 38.20 21.31
C LEU A 216 -10.49 37.68 22.21
#